data_AF-A0A6V7JVV8-F1
#
_entry.id   AF-A0A6V7JVV8-F1
#
_cell.length_a   1.000
_cell.length_b   1.000
_cell.length_c   1.000
_cell.angle_alpha   90.00
_cell.angle_beta   90.00
_cell.angle_gamma   90.00
#
_symmetry.space_group_name_H-M   'P 1'
#
loop_
_entity.id
_entity.type
_entity.pdbx_description
1 polymer ?
#
loop_
_entity_poly.entity_id
_entity_poly.type
_entity_poly.pdbx_seq_one_letter_code
_entity_poly.pdbx_strand_id
1 'polypeptide(L)'
;LNESLVFGGNIDKIDLPTSFDALSFCAFCKFSGWGWVSRVQESMNSILRWTELIALPTMECNRFNTFFRDTEYCAINPDMESCLMT
;
A
#
# COMPACT_ATOMS: atom_id res chain seq x y z
N LEU A 1 -13.95 4.69 -18.08
CA LEU A 1 -13.23 5.70 -18.89
C LEU A 1 -14.05 5.93 -20.14
N ASN A 2 -14.29 7.19 -20.51
CA ASN A 2 -15.08 7.51 -21.71
C ASN A 2 -14.26 7.39 -23.01
N GLU A 3 -12.94 7.24 -22.88
CA GLU A 3 -12.00 7.04 -23.98
C GLU A 3 -11.07 5.85 -23.68
N SER A 4 -10.54 5.23 -24.74
CA SER A 4 -9.62 4.10 -24.62
C SER A 4 -8.21 4.62 -24.30
N LEU A 5 -7.59 4.11 -23.24
CA LEU A 5 -6.20 4.42 -22.92
C LEU A 5 -5.26 3.66 -23.86
N VAL A 6 -4.28 4.38 -24.42
CA VAL A 6 -3.20 3.77 -25.20
C VAL A 6 -2.05 3.46 -24.26
N PHE A 7 -1.73 2.17 -24.11
CA PHE A 7 -0.59 1.71 -23.32
C PHE A 7 0.72 1.98 -24.06
N GLY A 8 1.77 2.36 -23.33
CA GLY A 8 3.10 2.65 -23.86
C GLY A 8 3.79 3.84 -23.16
N GLY A 9 5.12 3.79 -23.08
CA GLY A 9 5.97 4.86 -22.52
C GLY A 9 5.79 5.08 -21.01
N ASN A 10 4.68 5.72 -20.63
CA ASN A 10 4.36 6.14 -19.27
C ASN A 10 3.06 5.54 -18.72
N ILE A 11 2.32 4.78 -19.54
CA ILE A 11 1.06 4.11 -19.14
C ILE A 11 1.22 2.62 -19.35
N ASP A 12 1.08 1.86 -18.27
CA ASP A 12 1.12 0.41 -18.29
C ASP A 12 0.06 -0.21 -17.37
N LYS A 13 -0.16 -1.50 -17.49
CA LYS A 13 -1.06 -2.28 -16.64
C LYS A 13 -0.37 -2.65 -15.33
N ILE A 14 -1.18 -2.88 -14.30
CA ILE A 14 -0.73 -3.49 -13.04
C ILE A 14 -1.18 -4.95 -13.01
N ASP A 15 -0.28 -5.83 -12.61
CA ASP A 15 -0.60 -7.24 -12.43
C ASP A 15 -1.49 -7.43 -11.21
N LEU A 16 -2.50 -8.28 -11.35
CA LEU A 16 -3.36 -8.67 -10.24
C LEU A 16 -2.75 -9.86 -9.50
N PRO A 17 -2.89 -9.92 -8.16
CA PRO A 17 -2.51 -11.10 -7.41
C PRO A 17 -3.32 -12.32 -7.86
N THR A 18 -2.69 -13.49 -7.89
CA THR A 18 -3.31 -14.74 -8.35
C THR A 18 -4.25 -15.37 -7.31
N SER A 19 -4.13 -14.99 -6.03
CA SER A 19 -4.97 -15.46 -4.93
C SER A 19 -5.17 -14.38 -3.86
N PHE A 20 -6.19 -14.55 -3.03
CA PHE A 20 -6.48 -13.63 -1.92
C PHE A 20 -5.39 -13.62 -0.84
N ASP A 21 -4.68 -14.74 -0.63
CA ASP A 21 -3.60 -14.90 0.36
C ASP A 21 -2.20 -14.62 -0.22
N ALA A 22 -2.11 -13.94 -1.36
CA ALA A 22 -0.84 -13.79 -2.10
C ALA A 22 0.21 -12.90 -1.39
N LEU A 23 -0.13 -12.26 -0.26
CA LEU A 23 0.81 -11.45 0.49
C LEU A 23 1.58 -12.32 1.49
N SER A 24 2.85 -12.54 1.19
CA SER A 24 3.81 -13.10 2.13
C SER A 24 3.82 -12.29 3.43
N PHE A 25 4.01 -12.96 4.57
CA PHE A 25 4.27 -12.26 5.83
C PHE A 25 5.44 -11.29 5.66
N CYS A 26 5.24 -10.04 6.08
CA CYS A 26 6.20 -8.95 5.94
C CYS A 26 6.62 -8.61 4.49
N ALA A 27 5.67 -8.62 3.56
CA ALA A 27 5.91 -8.20 2.19
C ALA A 27 6.16 -6.69 2.08
N PHE A 28 7.32 -6.29 1.57
CA PHE A 28 7.59 -4.89 1.22
C PHE A 28 6.76 -4.46 0.01
N CYS A 29 6.02 -3.38 0.17
CA CYS A 29 5.10 -2.82 -0.80
C CYS A 29 5.40 -1.33 -1.00
N LYS A 30 5.09 -0.80 -2.19
CA LYS A 30 5.17 0.63 -2.47
C LYS A 30 3.77 1.22 -2.53
N PHE A 31 3.55 2.28 -1.76
CA PHE A 31 2.35 3.10 -1.85
C PHE A 31 2.68 4.37 -2.61
N SER A 32 1.94 4.66 -3.69
CA SER A 32 2.15 5.84 -4.52
C SER A 32 0.88 6.68 -4.63
N GLY A 33 1.02 8.00 -4.64
CA GLY A 33 -0.10 8.90 -4.87
C GLY A 33 0.25 10.39 -4.75
N TRP A 34 -0.77 11.22 -4.91
CA TRP A 34 -0.71 12.67 -4.73
C TRP A 34 -1.38 13.10 -3.41
N GLY A 35 -1.53 12.18 -2.47
CA GLY A 35 -2.19 12.40 -1.17
C GLY A 35 -1.44 13.37 -0.28
N TRP A 36 -2.15 14.03 0.64
CA TRP A 36 -1.62 15.11 1.48
C TRP A 36 -0.46 14.60 2.35
N VAL A 37 0.69 15.26 2.27
CA VAL A 37 1.89 14.88 3.02
C VAL A 37 2.02 15.61 4.36
N SER A 38 1.26 16.69 4.57
CA SER A 38 1.20 17.43 5.82
C SER A 38 -0.18 18.06 5.97
N ARG A 39 -0.69 18.10 7.22
CA ARG A 39 -1.93 18.82 7.54
C ARG A 39 -1.79 20.35 7.53
N VAL A 40 -0.55 20.84 7.48
CA VAL A 40 -0.22 22.27 7.62
C VAL A 40 0.06 22.94 6.27
N GLN A 41 0.33 22.15 5.23
CA GLN A 41 0.54 22.65 3.86
C GLN A 41 -0.53 22.08 2.94
N GLU A 42 -1.52 22.91 2.60
CA GLU A 42 -2.54 22.65 1.57
C GLU A 42 -1.98 22.75 0.14
N SER A 43 -0.65 22.75 -0.05
CA SER A 43 -0.11 22.79 -1.40
C SER A 43 -0.47 21.49 -2.11
N MET A 44 -1.18 21.63 -3.24
CA MET A 44 -1.47 20.51 -4.14
C MET A 44 -0.18 19.76 -4.43
N ASN A 45 -0.15 18.46 -4.15
CA ASN A 45 0.97 17.62 -4.56
C ASN A 45 0.95 17.53 -6.08
N SER A 46 1.72 18.38 -6.76
CA SER A 46 1.85 18.41 -8.21
C SER A 46 2.72 17.27 -8.75
N ILE A 47 3.43 16.57 -7.86
CA ILE A 47 4.38 15.52 -8.19
C ILE A 47 3.90 14.22 -7.53
N LEU A 48 3.87 13.13 -8.30
CA LEU A 48 3.57 11.80 -7.78
C LEU A 48 4.67 11.41 -6.80
N ARG A 49 4.28 11.02 -5.60
CA ARG A 49 5.21 10.53 -4.58
C ARG A 49 4.94 9.07 -4.29
N TRP A 50 5.93 8.43 -3.70
CA TRP A 50 5.80 7.08 -3.19
C TRP A 50 6.52 6.92 -1.85
N THR A 51 6.12 5.91 -1.08
CA THR A 51 6.80 5.45 0.13
C THR A 51 6.81 3.93 0.16
N GLU A 52 7.79 3.37 0.85
CA GLU A 52 7.83 1.94 1.15
C GLU A 52 7.07 1.66 2.45
N LEU A 53 6.31 0.56 2.47
CA LEU A 53 5.55 0.07 3.61
C LEU A 53 5.70 -1.45 3.67
N ILE A 54 5.44 -2.01 4.84
CA ILE A 54 5.34 -3.46 5.01
C ILE A 54 3.86 -3.84 5.11
N ALA A 55 3.41 -4.73 4.24
CA ALA A 55 2.08 -5.32 4.34
C ALA A 55 2.10 -6.48 5.34
N LEU A 56 1.12 -6.46 6.26
CA LEU A 56 0.92 -7.51 7.24
C LEU A 56 -0.42 -8.21 7.00
N PRO A 57 -0.50 -9.54 7.25
CA PRO A 57 -1.76 -10.26 7.19
C PRO A 57 -2.71 -9.78 8.29
N THR A 58 -4.02 -9.94 8.08
CA THR A 58 -5.09 -9.49 8.98
C THR A 58 -4.87 -9.91 10.44
N MET A 59 -4.36 -11.11 10.68
CA MET A 59 -4.05 -11.63 12.02
C MET A 59 -3.07 -10.73 12.79
N GLU A 60 -2.05 -10.23 12.11
CA GLU A 60 -1.02 -9.38 12.70
C GLU A 60 -1.52 -7.94 12.86
N CYS A 61 -2.33 -7.47 11.91
CA CYS A 61 -3.02 -6.19 12.01
C CYS A 61 -3.93 -6.11 13.23
N ASN A 62 -4.62 -7.20 13.56
CA ASN A 62 -5.51 -7.29 14.71
C ASN A 62 -4.79 -7.14 16.07
N ARG A 63 -3.45 -7.24 16.10
CA ARG A 63 -2.66 -6.94 17.30
C ARG A 63 -2.59 -5.43 17.60
N PHE A 64 -2.72 -4.59 16.58
CA PHE A 64 -2.64 -3.13 16.70
C PHE A 64 -4.00 -2.46 16.90
N ASN A 65 -5.08 -3.07 16.40
CA ASN A 65 -6.45 -2.58 16.56
C ASN A 65 -7.46 -3.72 16.32
N THR A 66 -8.63 -3.71 16.97
CA THR A 66 -9.44 -4.92 17.17
C THR A 66 -10.39 -5.33 16.03
N PHE A 67 -10.34 -4.74 14.83
CA PHE A 67 -11.39 -4.97 13.83
C PHE A 67 -10.93 -4.87 12.35
N PHE A 68 -9.99 -5.71 11.91
CA PHE A 68 -9.77 -5.91 10.47
C PHE A 68 -10.55 -7.12 9.96
N ARG A 69 -11.21 -6.97 8.81
CA ARG A 69 -11.91 -8.08 8.12
C ARG A 69 -10.91 -8.94 7.37
N ASP A 70 -11.26 -10.20 7.10
CA ASP A 70 -10.41 -11.14 6.35
C ASP A 70 -10.12 -10.69 4.90
N THR A 71 -10.84 -9.69 4.40
CA THR A 71 -10.61 -9.06 3.09
C THR A 71 -9.72 -7.83 3.15
N GLU A 72 -9.12 -7.53 4.31
CA GLU A 72 -8.35 -6.32 4.57
C GLU A 72 -6.94 -6.64 5.05
N TYR A 73 -6.01 -5.82 4.59
CA TYR A 73 -4.61 -5.83 4.99
C TYR A 73 -4.26 -4.49 5.62
N CYS A 74 -3.34 -4.49 6.57
CA CYS A 74 -2.69 -3.27 7.04
C CYS A 74 -1.30 -3.15 6.41
N ALA A 75 -0.90 -1.91 6.16
CA ALA A 75 0.44 -1.57 5.71
C ALA A 75 1.05 -0.57 6.70
N ILE A 76 2.25 -0.86 7.18
CA ILE A 76 2.90 -0.11 8.26
C ILE A 76 4.28 0.40 7.84
N ASN A 77 4.83 1.34 8.61
CA ASN A 77 6.19 1.83 8.38
C ASN A 77 7.20 0.69 8.68
N PRO A 78 8.16 0.39 7.78
CA PRO A 78 9.21 -0.61 8.00
C PRO A 78 10.05 -0.41 9.26
N ASP A 79 10.15 0.80 9.80
CA ASP A 79 10.89 1.08 11.04
C ASP A 79 10.20 0.49 12.30
N MET A 80 8.96 0.01 12.19
CA MET A 80 8.31 -0.71 13.28
C MET A 80 8.86 -2.15 13.33
N GLU A 81 9.51 -2.52 14.44
CA GLU A 81 10.11 -3.85 14.75
C GLU A 81 9.18 -5.08 14.60
N SER A 82 7.94 -4.88 14.16
CA SER A 82 6.91 -5.88 13.88
C SER A 82 7.37 -7.10 13.06
N CYS A 83 8.37 -6.96 12.20
CA CYS A 83 8.90 -8.04 11.35
C CYS A 83 10.20 -8.67 11.87
N LEU A 84 10.73 -8.21 13.01
CA LEU A 84 12.03 -8.65 13.56
C LEU A 84 11.91 -9.62 14.75
N MET A 85 10.69 -10.05 15.13
CA MET A 85 10.45 -10.98 16.24
C MET A 85 9.95 -12.36 15.80
N THR A 86 10.55 -12.94 14.76
CA THR A 86 10.40 -14.37 14.41
C THR A 86 11.75 -15.01 14.19
#